data_AF-A0A318A1T8-F1
#
_entry.id   AF-A0A318A1T8-F1
#
_cell.length_a   1.000
_cell.length_b   1.000
_cell.length_c   1.000
_cell.angle_alpha   90.00
_cell.angle_beta   90.00
_cell.angle_gamma   90.00
#
_symmetry.space_group_name_H-M   'P 1'
#
loop_
_entity.id
_entity.type
_entity.pdbx_description
1 polymer ?
#
loop_
_entity_poly.entity_id
_entity_poly.type
_entity_poly.pdbx_seq_one_letter_code
_entity_poly.pdbx_strand_id
1 'polypeptide(L)'
;MIIWSRWGIVVFVFFGLSVGLGFALKALVAPSTGSNDPSTTAFIGTGFILGAAALWAFSKFALPRLDKASPSFVYQKLPEPVINDRGVRVTHRPVAVVNQETGQQIWTRPSSTFFFIPVRFWVYPIAALGLLTIIIGLTRV
;
A
#
# COMPACT_ATOMS: atom_id res chain seq x y z
N MET A 1 -4.46 -0.90 -17.41
CA MET A 1 -4.90 -1.65 -16.22
C MET A 1 -4.13 -1.10 -15.04
N ILE A 2 -4.78 -0.53 -14.02
CA ILE A 2 -4.08 0.01 -12.85
C ILE A 2 -3.81 -1.16 -11.91
N ILE A 3 -2.53 -1.44 -11.61
CA ILE A 3 -2.11 -2.59 -10.80
C ILE A 3 -2.20 -2.32 -9.29
N TRP A 4 -2.65 -1.14 -8.86
CA TRP A 4 -2.81 -0.77 -7.45
C TRP A 4 -4.13 -0.03 -7.18
N SER A 5 -4.63 -0.13 -5.95
CA SER A 5 -5.75 0.67 -5.46
C SER A 5 -5.33 1.48 -4.23
N ARG A 6 -5.74 2.76 -4.18
CA ARG A 6 -5.52 3.68 -3.04
C ARG A 6 -4.06 3.68 -2.56
N TRP A 7 -3.81 3.20 -1.34
CA TRP A 7 -2.49 3.15 -0.71
C TRP A 7 -1.67 1.91 -1.10
N GLY A 8 -2.12 1.13 -2.08
CA GLY A 8 -1.40 -0.03 -2.60
C GLY A 8 0.02 0.29 -3.07
N ILE A 9 0.22 1.46 -3.67
CA ILE A 9 1.54 1.90 -4.16
C ILE A 9 2.59 1.98 -3.05
N VAL A 10 2.17 2.12 -1.79
CA VAL A 10 3.07 2.18 -0.64
C VAL A 10 3.88 0.90 -0.49
N VAL A 11 3.38 -0.26 -0.94
CA VAL A 11 4.16 -1.51 -0.96
C VAL A 11 5.42 -1.36 -1.81
N PHE A 12 5.31 -0.74 -3.00
CA PHE A 12 6.46 -0.49 -3.87
C PHE A 12 7.46 0.48 -3.22
N VAL A 13 6.96 1.51 -2.52
CA VAL A 13 7.80 2.45 -1.77
C VAL A 13 8.57 1.73 -0.66
N PHE A 14 7.91 0.87 0.13
CA PHE A 14 8.58 0.06 1.16
C PHE A 14 9.63 -0.88 0.56
N PHE A 15 9.38 -1.44 -0.63
CA PHE A 15 10.38 -2.23 -1.36
C PHE A 15 11.64 -1.43 -1.66
N GLY A 16 11.51 -0.24 -2.25
CA GLY A 16 12.65 0.64 -2.54
C GLY A 16 13.38 1.09 -1.27
N LEU A 17 12.64 1.49 -0.25
CA LEU A 17 13.20 1.89 1.06
C LEU A 17 13.95 0.74 1.73
N SER A 18 13.46 -0.49 1.61
CA SER A 18 14.13 -1.68 2.17
C SER A 18 15.53 -1.86 1.59
N VAL A 19 15.66 -1.79 0.27
CA VAL A 19 16.95 -1.92 -0.41
C VAL A 19 17.88 -0.77 -0.03
N GLY A 20 17.38 0.47 -0.07
CA GLY A 20 18.14 1.65 0.34
C GLY A 20 18.61 1.57 1.79
N LEU A 21 17.76 1.10 2.70
CA LEU A 21 18.10 0.90 4.10
C LEU A 21 19.18 -0.18 4.29
N GLY A 22 19.14 -1.25 3.51
CA GLY A 22 20.19 -2.27 3.50
C GLY A 22 21.56 -1.69 3.12
N PHE A 23 21.62 -0.89 2.05
CA PHE A 23 22.84 -0.17 1.68
C PHE A 23 23.28 0.85 2.73
N ALA A 24 22.35 1.57 3.33
CA ALA A 24 22.65 2.53 4.39
C ALA A 24 23.22 1.84 5.65
N LEU A 25 22.62 0.72 6.07
CA LEU A 25 23.12 -0.09 7.19
C LEU A 25 24.54 -0.59 6.91
N LYS A 26 24.80 -1.09 5.70
CA LYS A 26 26.15 -1.49 5.30
C LYS A 26 27.12 -0.31 5.39
N ALA A 27 26.76 0.85 4.85
CA ALA A 27 27.62 2.03 4.85
C ALA A 27 27.98 2.49 6.27
N LEU A 28 27.10 2.24 7.25
CA LEU A 28 27.34 2.56 8.66
C LEU A 28 28.19 1.49 9.38
N VAL A 29 27.94 0.20 9.13
CA VAL A 29 28.53 -0.91 9.91
C VAL A 29 29.81 -1.45 9.27
N ALA A 30 29.89 -1.44 7.93
CA ALA A 30 30.99 -2.04 7.16
C ALA A 30 31.38 -1.14 5.96
N PRO A 31 31.80 0.12 6.19
CA PRO A 31 32.08 1.09 5.11
C PRO A 31 33.23 0.70 4.19
N SER A 32 34.20 -0.08 4.68
CA SER A 32 35.37 -0.54 3.91
C SER A 32 35.05 -1.71 2.97
N THR A 33 33.85 -2.29 3.07
CA THR A 33 33.47 -3.48 2.32
C THR A 33 32.93 -3.11 0.94
N GLY A 34 33.54 -3.65 -0.13
CA GLY A 34 33.14 -3.37 -1.51
C GLY A 34 31.67 -3.75 -1.80
N SER A 35 31.01 -3.08 -2.74
CA SER A 35 29.59 -3.33 -3.10
C SER A 35 29.32 -4.75 -3.61
N ASN A 36 30.36 -5.44 -4.09
CA ASN A 36 30.25 -6.79 -4.63
C ASN A 36 30.50 -7.89 -3.59
N ASP A 37 30.79 -7.51 -2.34
CA ASP A 37 31.04 -8.46 -1.27
C ASP A 37 29.75 -9.24 -0.91
N PRO A 38 29.82 -10.56 -0.69
CA PRO A 38 28.68 -11.38 -0.28
C PRO A 38 27.89 -10.83 0.92
N SER A 39 28.57 -10.19 1.87
CA SER A 39 27.95 -9.52 3.02
C SER A 39 26.98 -8.40 2.63
N THR A 40 27.18 -7.76 1.46
CA THR A 40 26.25 -6.76 0.91
C THR A 40 24.86 -7.36 0.70
N THR A 41 24.79 -8.61 0.25
CA THR A 41 23.52 -9.34 0.05
C THR A 41 22.80 -9.56 1.38
N ALA A 42 23.55 -9.86 2.44
CA ALA A 42 23.01 -10.02 3.79
C ALA A 42 22.49 -8.70 4.38
N PHE A 43 23.16 -7.57 4.12
CA PHE A 43 22.67 -6.25 4.51
C PHE A 43 21.40 -5.84 3.75
N ILE A 44 21.33 -6.10 2.44
CA ILE A 44 20.10 -5.89 1.65
C ILE A 44 18.95 -6.71 2.22
N GLY A 45 19.20 -7.98 2.56
CA GLY A 45 18.19 -8.84 3.17
C GLY A 45 17.73 -8.34 4.54
N THR A 46 18.65 -7.84 5.37
CA THR A 46 18.31 -7.14 6.64
C THR A 46 17.42 -5.92 6.38
N GLY A 47 17.72 -5.14 5.34
CA GLY A 47 16.88 -4.04 4.88
C GLY A 47 15.45 -4.46 4.55
N PHE A 48 15.27 -5.60 3.87
CA PHE A 48 13.95 -6.19 3.60
C PHE A 48 13.21 -6.64 4.87
N ILE A 49 13.89 -7.23 5.85
CA ILE A 49 13.25 -7.60 7.13
C ILE A 49 12.73 -6.35 7.85
N LEU A 50 13.54 -5.30 7.92
CA LEU A 50 13.14 -4.03 8.54
C LEU A 50 12.01 -3.35 7.76
N GLY A 51 12.07 -3.38 6.43
CA GLY A 51 11.00 -2.87 5.58
C GLY A 51 9.69 -3.65 5.71
N ALA A 52 9.75 -4.97 5.86
CA ALA A 52 8.58 -5.80 6.15
C ALA A 52 7.96 -5.45 7.52
N ALA A 53 8.79 -5.27 8.55
CA ALA A 53 8.33 -4.84 9.87
C ALA A 53 7.68 -3.44 9.82
N ALA A 54 8.26 -2.52 9.05
CA ALA A 54 7.71 -1.19 8.86
C ALA A 54 6.40 -1.20 8.05
N LEU A 55 6.30 -2.03 7.00
CA LEU A 55 5.05 -2.24 6.26
C LEU A 55 3.98 -2.88 7.14
N TRP A 56 4.36 -3.82 8.01
CA TRP A 56 3.45 -4.41 8.99
C TRP A 56 2.89 -3.35 9.93
N ALA A 57 3.76 -2.50 10.51
CA ALA A 57 3.35 -1.40 11.36
C ALA A 57 2.43 -0.41 10.62
N PHE A 58 2.78 -0.04 9.38
CA PHE A 58 1.92 0.79 8.54
C PHE A 58 0.54 0.16 8.31
N SER A 59 0.51 -1.14 7.97
CA SER A 59 -0.73 -1.89 7.74
C SER A 59 -1.59 -2.01 9.00
N LYS A 60 -0.97 -2.05 10.18
CA LYS A 60 -1.66 -2.19 11.47
C LYS A 60 -2.20 -0.85 11.98
N PHE A 61 -1.43 0.22 11.86
CA PHE A 61 -1.72 1.50 12.54
C PHE A 61 -2.21 2.61 11.61
N ALA A 62 -1.65 2.73 10.40
CA ALA A 62 -2.00 3.79 9.46
C ALA A 62 -3.14 3.35 8.52
N LEU A 63 -3.03 2.15 7.94
CA LEU A 63 -3.96 1.67 6.93
C LEU A 63 -5.43 1.64 7.39
N PRO A 64 -5.78 1.24 8.64
CA PRO A 64 -7.18 1.26 9.07
C PRO A 64 -7.80 2.66 9.14
N ARG A 65 -6.97 3.69 9.38
CA ARG A 65 -7.40 5.10 9.39
C ARG A 65 -7.56 5.64 7.97
N LEU A 66 -6.71 5.19 7.06
CA LEU A 66 -6.73 5.56 5.64
C LEU A 66 -7.83 4.83 4.85
N ASP A 67 -8.12 3.58 5.23
CA ASP A 67 -9.22 2.74 4.76
C ASP A 67 -10.47 2.87 5.66
N LYS A 68 -10.72 4.09 6.16
CA LYS A 68 -11.97 4.41 6.86
C LYS A 68 -13.15 4.23 5.91
N ALA A 69 -14.25 3.70 6.44
CA ALA A 69 -15.48 3.54 5.68
C ALA A 69 -15.96 4.91 5.16
N SER A 70 -16.26 4.97 3.87
CA SER A 70 -16.82 6.15 3.23
C SER A 70 -18.22 5.83 2.74
N PRO A 71 -19.13 6.81 2.78
CA PRO A 71 -20.47 6.62 2.21
C PRO A 71 -20.33 6.36 0.70
N SER A 72 -21.02 5.33 0.23
CA SER A 72 -21.10 5.07 -1.21
C SER A 72 -22.14 5.98 -1.85
N PHE A 73 -21.84 6.53 -3.02
CA PHE A 73 -22.74 7.39 -3.79
C PHE A 73 -22.99 6.80 -5.17
N VAL A 74 -24.23 6.92 -5.65
CA VAL A 74 -24.60 6.61 -7.03
C VAL A 74 -25.12 7.88 -7.68
N TYR A 75 -24.73 8.11 -8.93
CA TYR A 75 -25.23 9.22 -9.73
C TYR A 75 -26.63 8.87 -10.25
N GLN A 76 -27.64 9.53 -9.72
CA GLN A 76 -29.01 9.39 -10.20
C GLN A 76 -29.31 10.52 -11.19
N LYS A 77 -29.88 10.16 -12.35
CA LYS A 77 -30.35 11.13 -13.34
C LYS A 77 -31.50 11.93 -12.72
N LEU A 78 -31.42 13.26 -12.74
CA LEU A 78 -32.53 14.08 -12.25
C LEU A 78 -33.72 13.98 -13.21
N PRO A 79 -34.96 13.94 -12.69
CA PRO A 79 -36.18 14.01 -13.50
C PRO A 79 -36.23 15.29 -14.33
N GLU A 80 -35.78 16.40 -13.75
CA GLU A 80 -35.64 17.68 -14.41
C GLU A 80 -34.22 18.23 -14.25
N PRO A 81 -33.59 18.72 -15.32
CA PRO A 81 -32.24 19.27 -15.25
C PRO A 81 -32.24 20.61 -14.50
N VAL A 82 -31.51 20.65 -13.38
CA VAL A 82 -31.41 21.84 -12.51
C VAL A 82 -30.19 22.66 -12.91
N ILE A 83 -30.34 23.99 -12.92
CA ILE A 83 -29.21 24.91 -13.10
C ILE A 83 -28.57 25.12 -11.73
N ASN A 84 -27.30 24.76 -11.60
CA ASN A 84 -26.51 24.98 -10.37
C ASN A 84 -26.23 26.48 -10.18
N ASP A 85 -25.80 26.91 -9.00
CA ASP A 85 -25.45 28.30 -8.63
C ASP A 85 -24.41 28.95 -9.56
N ARG A 86 -23.71 28.12 -10.35
CA ARG A 86 -22.73 28.53 -11.37
C ARG A 86 -23.30 28.65 -12.78
N GLY A 87 -24.63 28.57 -12.95
CA GLY A 87 -25.30 28.62 -14.26
C GLY A 87 -25.16 27.34 -15.10
N VAL A 88 -24.59 26.26 -14.55
CA VAL A 88 -24.34 25.00 -15.27
C VAL A 88 -25.53 24.07 -15.13
N ARG A 89 -26.02 23.53 -16.25
CA ARG A 89 -27.10 22.54 -16.29
C ARG A 89 -26.58 21.19 -15.78
N VAL A 90 -27.06 20.76 -14.61
CA VAL A 90 -26.69 19.49 -13.99
C VAL A 90 -27.83 18.48 -14.20
N THR A 91 -27.51 17.39 -14.89
CA THR A 91 -28.46 16.31 -15.22
C THR A 91 -28.37 15.11 -14.26
N HIS A 92 -27.34 15.06 -13.41
CA HIS A 92 -27.08 13.95 -12.50
C HIS A 92 -26.74 14.45 -11.09
N ARG A 93 -27.32 13.84 -10.05
CA ARG A 93 -27.04 14.15 -8.65
C ARG A 93 -26.40 12.95 -7.96
N PRO A 94 -25.31 13.12 -7.18
CA PRO A 94 -24.81 12.06 -6.31
C PRO A 94 -25.79 11.86 -5.14
N VAL A 95 -26.35 10.66 -5.04
CA VAL A 95 -27.25 10.25 -3.95
C VAL A 95 -26.58 9.12 -3.17
N ALA A 96 -26.61 9.19 -1.85
CA ALA A 96 -26.08 8.12 -1.00
C ALA A 96 -26.82 6.81 -1.30
N VAL A 97 -26.07 5.72 -1.46
CA VAL A 97 -26.70 4.41 -1.68
C VAL A 97 -27.34 3.95 -0.37
N VAL A 98 -28.62 3.64 -0.43
CA VAL A 98 -29.41 3.14 0.70
C VAL A 98 -29.89 1.73 0.36
N ASN A 99 -29.79 0.82 1.33
CA ASN A 99 -30.35 -0.52 1.19
C ASN A 99 -31.88 -0.43 1.16
N GLN A 100 -32.51 -1.00 0.12
CA GLN A 100 -33.96 -0.88 -0.10
C GLN A 100 -34.81 -1.61 0.95
N GLU A 101 -34.27 -2.66 1.59
CA GLU A 101 -35.01 -3.43 2.59
C GLU A 101 -34.91 -2.82 4.00
N THR A 102 -33.78 -2.19 4.32
CA THR A 102 -33.49 -1.71 5.68
C THR A 102 -33.48 -0.20 5.82
N GLY A 103 -33.49 0.55 4.71
CA GLY A 103 -33.40 2.01 4.71
C GLY A 103 -32.05 2.56 5.22
N GLN A 104 -31.06 1.71 5.46
CA GLN A 104 -29.75 2.12 5.97
C GLN A 104 -28.77 2.44 4.84
N GLN A 105 -27.92 3.45 5.07
CA GLN A 105 -26.88 3.84 4.12
C GLN A 105 -25.83 2.73 3.98
N ILE A 106 -25.47 2.39 2.74
CA ILE A 106 -24.44 1.39 2.45
C ILE A 106 -23.06 2.04 2.59
N TRP A 107 -22.34 1.61 3.61
CA TRP A 107 -20.96 1.98 3.85
C TRP A 107 -20.04 0.99 3.15
N THR A 108 -19.20 1.48 2.24
CA THR A 108 -18.15 0.65 1.65
C THR A 108 -16.84 0.93 2.36
N ARG A 109 -16.11 -0.13 2.72
CA ARG A 109 -14.76 -0.02 3.26
C ARG A 109 -13.78 -0.33 2.12
N PRO A 110 -13.17 0.69 1.50
CA PRO A 110 -12.27 0.44 0.39
C PRO A 110 -11.04 -0.31 0.88
N SER A 111 -10.64 -1.40 0.21
CA SER A 111 -9.40 -2.10 0.53
C SER A 111 -8.25 -1.60 -0.33
N SER A 112 -7.17 -1.15 0.29
CA SER A 112 -5.92 -0.85 -0.41
C SER A 112 -5.23 -2.15 -0.88
N THR A 113 -4.90 -2.25 -2.17
CA THR A 113 -4.32 -3.44 -2.79
C THR A 113 -3.17 -3.10 -3.75
N PHE A 114 -2.18 -3.98 -3.83
CA PHE A 114 -1.09 -3.93 -4.81
C PHE A 114 -1.06 -5.28 -5.54
N PHE A 115 -1.09 -5.26 -6.87
CA PHE A 115 -1.38 -6.42 -7.73
C PHE A 115 -2.57 -7.26 -7.24
N PHE A 116 -3.68 -6.61 -6.89
CA PHE A 116 -4.90 -7.24 -6.37
C PHE A 116 -4.74 -7.94 -5.00
N ILE A 117 -3.54 -7.93 -4.42
CA ILE A 117 -3.25 -8.48 -3.10
C ILE A 117 -3.36 -7.36 -2.05
N PRO A 118 -4.16 -7.52 -0.98
CA PRO A 118 -4.24 -6.53 0.09
C PRO A 118 -2.89 -6.20 0.70
N VAL A 119 -2.63 -4.92 0.98
CA VAL A 119 -1.34 -4.40 1.48
C VAL A 119 -0.82 -5.18 2.69
N ARG A 120 -1.71 -5.59 3.61
CA ARG A 120 -1.35 -6.36 4.82
C ARG A 120 -0.65 -7.70 4.53
N PHE A 121 -0.88 -8.31 3.37
CA PHE A 121 -0.27 -9.59 3.02
C PHE A 121 1.12 -9.43 2.38
N TRP A 122 1.48 -8.24 1.90
CA TRP A 122 2.79 -7.98 1.32
C TRP A 122 3.94 -8.03 2.32
N VAL A 123 3.64 -8.01 3.62
CA VAL A 123 4.62 -8.24 4.69
C VAL A 123 5.32 -9.58 4.54
N TYR A 124 4.58 -10.64 4.21
CA TYR A 124 5.11 -12.01 4.11
C TYR A 124 6.10 -12.20 2.95
N PRO A 125 5.78 -11.86 1.69
CA PRO A 125 6.73 -12.02 0.60
C PRO A 125 7.96 -11.12 0.76
N ILE A 126 7.82 -9.90 1.31
CA ILE A 126 8.99 -9.04 1.60
C ILE A 126 9.89 -9.68 2.66
N ALA A 127 9.30 -10.18 3.76
CA ALA A 127 10.07 -10.86 4.80
C ALA A 127 10.74 -12.14 4.28
N ALA A 128 10.03 -12.93 3.48
CA ALA A 128 10.57 -14.15 2.87
C ALA A 128 11.73 -13.84 1.92
N LEU A 129 11.61 -12.81 1.09
CA LEU A 129 12.71 -12.33 0.24
C LEU A 129 13.90 -11.86 1.08
N GLY A 130 13.66 -11.15 2.18
CA GLY A 130 14.69 -10.72 3.12
C GLY A 130 15.45 -11.88 3.76
N LEU A 131 14.73 -12.88 4.26
CA LEU A 131 15.34 -14.10 4.83
C LEU A 131 16.17 -14.84 3.78
N LEU A 132 15.62 -15.01 2.58
CA LEU A 132 16.30 -15.71 1.49
C LEU A 132 17.57 -14.96 1.05
N THR A 133 17.53 -13.63 0.96
CA THR A 133 18.73 -12.82 0.65
C THR A 133 19.77 -12.86 1.76
N ILE A 134 19.35 -12.89 3.04
CA ILE A 134 20.27 -13.12 4.16
C ILE A 134 20.97 -14.47 4.02
N ILE A 135 20.21 -15.55 3.82
CA ILE A 135 20.75 -16.91 3.69
C ILE A 135 21.73 -17.00 2.51
N ILE A 136 21.36 -16.44 1.34
CA ILE A 136 22.26 -16.40 0.17
C ILE A 136 23.53 -15.61 0.47
N GLY A 137 23.40 -14.46 1.15
CA GLY A 137 24.54 -13.66 1.56
C GLY A 137 25.49 -14.45 2.47
N LEU A 138 24.95 -15.11 3.50
CA LEU A 138 25.74 -15.88 4.47
C LEU A 138 26.37 -17.16 3.90
N THR A 139 25.72 -17.81 2.95
CA THR A 139 26.22 -19.05 2.32
C THR A 139 27.27 -18.82 1.25
N ARG A 140 27.44 -17.58 0.78
CA ARG A 140 28.44 -17.18 -0.20
C ARG A 140 29.63 -16.41 0.40
N VAL A 141 29.62 -16.16 1.72
CA VAL A 141 30.79 -15.71 2.51
C VAL A 141 31.65 -16.92 2.80
#